data_AF-A0A6C1QF58-F1
#
_entry.id   AF-A0A6C1QF58-F1
#
_cell.length_a   1.000
_cell.length_b   1.000
_cell.length_c   1.000
_cell.angle_alpha   90.00
_cell.angle_beta   90.00
_cell.angle_gamma   90.00
#
_symmetry.space_group_name_H-M   'P 1'
#
loop_
_entity.id
_entity.type
_entity.pdbx_description
1 polymer ?
#
loop_
_entity_poly.entity_id
_entity_poly.type
_entity_poly.pdbx_seq_one_letter_code
_entity_poly.pdbx_strand_id
1 'polypeptide(L)'
;MTGKILLKTLLSVFLAVTICFSTVARENDDENNIPPVEETWELAKDDPIVAMLDSLALLTVFRNLERRADTATDAGRFPPGFIPQYDDSVYMARIEQINAYSPIEFVYNAHVRTFINLYANRRRDLTERVMGLAQLYFPLFEEQLDKHDLPLELKYLAVIESALNPVARSRVGATGLWQFMYGTGKMYGLEVNSLVDDRSDIYKSTVAACEHFVDLYKIYNDWNLVLCAYNAGPGNVNRAIRRAGGARDFWAIRHFLPRETQNYVPAFMAVTYVMKHAADHNLFPNPPIYSHFDVDTIKVTQQLSLRTVSQFLDIPLDHLRYLNPSFRQNIIPFNANKPYYLRIPRDYTGLFIANADTIYNHRTPEEIRQEELAAQLRETTVHVVRSGEVLGTIARRYGTTVGEIQRLNNLRGTLIRPGQRLIVRAPARTTTTVASTANTHVVRRGETLGVIASRYRVSVEQLQLWNNISGTIIYAGQNLIVRQPENMPERVENTPAEPEIEKYTGEKTDEEMDEYDGYIWYIVQQGDTLQDILDMHDDITLEELKELNDIQITSPLVPGQRLIIGMED
;
A
#
# COMPACT_ATOMS: atom_id res chain seq x y z
N MET A 1 -85.09 58.86 29.72
CA MET A 1 -84.36 60.11 29.38
C MET A 1 -82.92 59.72 29.10
N THR A 2 -82.49 59.58 27.84
CA THR A 2 -82.00 60.69 26.99
C THR A 2 -81.01 61.55 27.77
N GLY A 3 -79.76 61.73 27.40
CA GLY A 3 -79.12 61.71 26.09
C GLY A 3 -77.87 62.56 26.29
N LYS A 4 -76.71 62.04 25.90
CA LYS A 4 -75.86 62.64 24.86
C LYS A 4 -75.87 64.16 24.85
N ILE A 5 -74.70 64.74 25.08
CA ILE A 5 -74.13 66.01 24.58
C ILE A 5 -73.05 66.40 25.61
N LEU A 6 -71.77 66.65 25.34
CA LEU A 6 -71.01 66.95 24.13
C LEU A 6 -69.54 66.62 24.52
N LEU A 7 -68.78 65.83 23.75
CA LEU A 7 -68.01 66.30 22.59
C LEU A 7 -66.75 67.10 23.00
N LYS A 8 -65.66 66.42 23.38
CA LYS A 8 -64.27 66.92 23.24
C LYS A 8 -63.18 65.87 23.53
N THR A 9 -63.31 64.68 22.98
CA THR A 9 -62.20 63.72 22.82
C THR A 9 -62.47 62.89 21.55
N LEU A 10 -62.44 63.59 20.41
CA LEU A 10 -62.59 63.05 19.06
C LEU A 10 -61.54 63.74 18.20
N LEU A 11 -60.35 63.16 18.09
CA LEU A 11 -59.48 63.09 16.91
C LEU A 11 -58.09 62.61 17.37
N SER A 12 -57.43 61.80 16.53
CA SER A 12 -56.05 61.30 16.66
C SER A 12 -55.77 60.20 17.70
N VAL A 13 -56.36 59.01 17.51
CA VAL A 13 -55.62 57.74 17.31
C VAL A 13 -56.53 56.84 16.47
N PHE A 14 -56.46 57.00 15.14
CA PHE A 14 -57.20 56.20 14.16
C PHE A 14 -56.17 55.59 13.20
N LEU A 15 -55.43 54.57 13.65
CA LEU A 15 -54.84 53.54 12.80
C LEU A 15 -54.38 52.37 13.67
N ALA A 16 -54.68 51.16 13.21
CA ALA A 16 -54.31 49.85 13.77
C ALA A 16 -55.06 49.43 15.04
N VAL A 17 -56.30 48.94 14.88
CA VAL A 17 -56.80 47.63 15.39
C VAL A 17 -58.22 47.41 14.84
N THR A 18 -58.32 46.50 13.88
CA THR A 18 -59.50 45.74 13.41
C THR A 18 -58.87 44.64 12.53
N ILE A 19 -59.11 43.34 12.70
CA ILE A 19 -60.37 42.61 12.76
C ILE A 19 -60.20 41.31 13.58
N CYS A 20 -61.24 40.98 14.36
CA CYS A 20 -61.42 39.78 15.18
C CYS A 20 -62.17 38.63 14.45
N PHE A 21 -62.21 37.48 15.13
CA PHE A 21 -63.11 36.30 15.01
C PHE A 21 -62.62 35.18 14.07
N SER A 22 -62.63 33.89 14.41
CA SER A 22 -63.40 33.15 15.43
C SER A 22 -62.89 31.70 15.67
N THR A 23 -63.15 31.20 16.88
CA THR A 23 -63.50 29.81 17.29
C THR A 23 -62.49 28.67 17.27
N VAL A 24 -62.40 28.06 18.45
CA VAL A 24 -61.81 26.76 18.81
C VAL A 24 -62.43 25.61 18.02
N ALA A 25 -61.58 24.83 17.36
CA ALA A 25 -61.77 23.40 17.13
C ALA A 25 -60.41 22.73 17.35
N ARG A 26 -60.41 21.74 18.22
CA ARG A 26 -59.28 20.89 18.58
C ARG A 26 -59.40 19.64 17.70
N GLU A 27 -58.52 19.48 16.73
CA GLU A 27 -58.28 18.24 16.01
C GLU A 27 -56.76 18.07 15.87
N ASN A 28 -56.30 16.90 16.30
CA ASN A 28 -54.95 16.41 16.08
C ASN A 28 -54.75 16.23 14.57
N ASP A 29 -53.59 16.62 14.04
CA ASP A 29 -52.83 15.97 12.96
C ASP A 29 -51.84 16.99 12.38
N ASP A 30 -50.55 16.82 12.71
CA ASP A 30 -49.41 16.96 11.77
C ASP A 30 -48.10 16.92 12.56
N GLU A 31 -47.75 15.72 12.98
CA GLU A 31 -46.40 15.34 13.41
C GLU A 31 -45.59 15.03 12.14
N ASN A 32 -45.39 16.02 11.25
CA ASN A 32 -44.60 15.85 10.01
C ASN A 32 -44.07 17.17 9.43
N ASN A 33 -43.76 18.16 10.27
CA ASN A 33 -43.11 19.39 9.80
C ASN A 33 -41.59 19.33 10.05
N ILE A 34 -40.90 18.48 9.29
CA ILE A 34 -39.45 18.51 9.17
C ILE A 34 -39.12 19.65 8.19
N PRO A 35 -38.38 20.70 8.61
CA PRO A 35 -38.05 21.80 7.72
C PRO A 35 -37.22 21.31 6.51
N PRO A 36 -37.42 21.87 5.30
CA PRO A 36 -36.69 21.46 4.12
C PRO A 36 -35.19 21.73 4.30
N VAL A 37 -34.35 20.74 3.96
CA VAL A 37 -32.89 20.85 4.04
C VAL A 37 -32.41 21.77 2.90
N GLU A 38 -32.39 23.08 3.14
CA GLU A 38 -32.04 24.16 2.19
C GLU A 38 -30.54 24.34 1.89
N GLU A 39 -29.64 23.45 2.34
CA GLU A 39 -28.23 23.50 1.92
C GLU A 39 -28.01 22.69 0.63
N THR A 40 -27.86 23.40 -0.49
CA THR A 40 -27.34 22.80 -1.74
C THR A 40 -25.83 22.61 -1.61
N TRP A 41 -25.41 21.48 -1.05
CA TRP A 41 -24.02 21.07 -1.01
C TRP A 41 -23.57 20.50 -2.36
N GLU A 42 -22.49 21.04 -2.94
CA GLU A 42 -21.91 20.57 -4.19
C GLU A 42 -20.57 19.84 -3.99
N LEU A 43 -20.34 18.80 -4.80
CA LEU A 43 -19.09 18.05 -4.84
C LEU A 43 -17.97 18.86 -5.51
N ALA A 44 -16.78 18.81 -4.94
CA ALA A 44 -15.59 19.35 -5.57
C ALA A 44 -15.29 18.60 -6.88
N LYS A 45 -14.80 19.32 -7.90
CA LYS A 45 -14.47 18.72 -9.21
C LYS A 45 -13.39 17.63 -9.12
N ASP A 46 -12.47 17.76 -8.17
CA ASP A 46 -11.35 16.83 -7.94
C ASP A 46 -11.64 15.84 -6.79
N ASP A 47 -12.92 15.59 -6.49
CA ASP A 47 -13.29 14.63 -5.44
C ASP A 47 -12.79 13.20 -5.83
N PRO A 48 -12.11 12.49 -4.91
CA PRO A 48 -11.55 11.16 -5.19
C PRO A 48 -12.58 10.14 -5.68
N ILE A 49 -13.82 10.20 -5.20
CA ILE A 49 -14.89 9.26 -5.58
C ILE A 49 -15.30 9.49 -7.04
N VAL A 50 -15.34 10.76 -7.47
CA VAL A 50 -15.62 11.10 -8.87
C VAL A 50 -14.49 10.59 -9.77
N ALA A 51 -13.23 10.84 -9.40
CA ALA A 51 -12.07 10.37 -10.16
C ALA A 51 -12.01 8.84 -10.24
N MET A 52 -12.40 8.15 -9.17
CA MET A 52 -12.49 6.69 -9.12
C MET A 52 -13.56 6.15 -10.07
N LEU A 53 -14.78 6.71 -10.07
CA LEU A 53 -15.83 6.31 -11.03
C LEU A 53 -15.35 6.50 -12.47
N ASP A 54 -14.77 7.67 -12.77
CA ASP A 54 -14.28 8.00 -14.11
C ASP A 54 -13.21 6.99 -14.60
N SER A 55 -12.51 6.30 -13.69
CA SER A 55 -11.56 5.22 -14.05
C SER A 55 -12.21 4.02 -14.76
N LEU A 56 -13.51 3.78 -14.56
CA LEU A 56 -14.25 2.69 -15.21
C LEU A 56 -14.44 2.91 -16.72
N ALA A 57 -14.32 4.15 -17.20
CA ALA A 57 -14.36 4.44 -18.63
C ALA A 57 -13.20 3.78 -19.39
N LEU A 58 -12.09 3.48 -18.71
CA LEU A 58 -10.88 2.89 -19.28
C LEU A 58 -10.86 1.35 -19.23
N LEU A 59 -11.82 0.72 -18.55
CA LEU A 59 -11.88 -0.73 -18.45
C LEU A 59 -12.38 -1.36 -19.76
N THR A 60 -11.53 -2.20 -20.36
CA THR A 60 -11.79 -2.91 -21.63
C THR A 60 -12.67 -4.15 -21.49
N VAL A 61 -13.06 -4.51 -20.26
CA VAL A 61 -13.80 -5.74 -19.94
C VAL A 61 -15.32 -5.63 -20.08
N PHE A 62 -15.80 -4.47 -20.50
CA PHE A 62 -17.19 -4.30 -20.89
C PHE A 62 -17.30 -4.55 -22.39
N ARG A 63 -18.32 -5.31 -22.80
CA ARG A 63 -18.69 -5.40 -24.23
C ARG A 63 -18.87 -3.96 -24.74
N ASN A 64 -18.31 -3.67 -25.91
CA ASN A 64 -18.15 -2.31 -26.46
C ASN A 64 -19.33 -1.37 -26.17
N LEU A 65 -19.03 -0.07 -26.09
CA LEU A 65 -19.90 1.11 -25.94
C LEU A 65 -21.14 1.20 -26.85
N GLU A 66 -21.45 0.17 -27.62
CA GLU A 66 -22.79 -0.04 -28.17
C GLU A 66 -23.74 -0.21 -26.99
N ARG A 67 -24.17 0.96 -26.49
CA ARG A 67 -25.43 1.23 -25.85
C ARG A 67 -26.35 0.08 -26.19
N ARG A 68 -26.75 -0.71 -25.18
CA ARG A 68 -27.93 -1.55 -25.33
C ARG A 68 -29.04 -0.61 -25.81
N ALA A 69 -29.25 -0.59 -27.12
CA ALA A 69 -30.51 -0.21 -27.68
C ALA A 69 -31.46 -1.29 -27.16
N ASP A 70 -32.29 -0.89 -26.20
CA ASP A 70 -33.64 -1.42 -26.06
C ASP A 70 -33.79 -2.94 -25.92
N THR A 71 -33.00 -3.60 -25.06
CA THR A 71 -33.34 -4.97 -24.67
C THR A 71 -33.32 -5.16 -23.15
N ALA A 72 -34.53 -5.33 -22.63
CA ALA A 72 -34.92 -5.63 -21.26
C ALA A 72 -35.02 -4.44 -20.31
N THR A 73 -36.06 -3.62 -20.54
CA THR A 73 -36.86 -3.09 -19.44
C THR A 73 -37.25 -4.25 -18.53
N ASP A 74 -36.76 -4.26 -17.30
CA ASP A 74 -37.52 -4.94 -16.27
C ASP A 74 -38.78 -4.08 -16.01
N ALA A 75 -39.94 -4.66 -16.32
CA ALA A 75 -41.30 -4.19 -16.04
C ALA A 75 -41.83 -2.86 -16.64
N GLY A 76 -41.16 -2.21 -17.60
CA GLY A 76 -41.78 -1.07 -18.34
C GLY A 76 -42.19 0.13 -17.47
N ARG A 77 -41.56 0.28 -16.28
CA ARG A 77 -41.89 1.35 -15.33
C ARG A 77 -41.46 2.74 -15.82
N PHE A 78 -40.37 2.82 -16.57
CA PHE A 78 -39.82 4.07 -17.10
C PHE A 78 -39.30 3.89 -18.53
N PRO A 79 -39.40 4.92 -19.40
CA PRO A 79 -38.75 4.91 -20.71
C PRO A 79 -37.21 4.83 -20.61
N PRO A 80 -36.51 4.29 -21.63
CA PRO A 80 -35.06 4.33 -21.69
C PRO A 80 -34.50 5.75 -21.53
N GLY A 81 -33.52 5.91 -20.64
CA GLY A 81 -32.89 7.20 -20.35
C GLY A 81 -33.72 8.17 -19.49
N PHE A 82 -34.95 7.83 -19.12
CA PHE A 82 -35.71 8.62 -18.15
C PHE A 82 -35.03 8.57 -16.77
N ILE A 83 -34.90 9.74 -16.12
CA ILE A 83 -34.29 9.89 -14.80
C ILE A 83 -35.41 10.27 -13.81
N PRO A 84 -35.91 9.31 -13.01
CA PRO A 84 -36.94 9.60 -12.01
C PRO A 84 -36.45 10.63 -10.98
N GLN A 85 -37.35 11.54 -10.58
CA GLN A 85 -37.13 12.47 -9.48
C GLN A 85 -38.13 12.14 -8.37
N TYR A 86 -37.70 12.31 -7.13
CA TYR A 86 -38.49 11.99 -5.95
C TYR A 86 -38.36 13.12 -4.93
N ASP A 87 -39.38 13.31 -4.10
CA ASP A 87 -39.30 14.17 -2.94
C ASP A 87 -38.37 13.57 -1.87
N ASP A 88 -37.77 14.42 -1.03
CA ASP A 88 -36.89 14.03 0.08
C ASP A 88 -37.53 12.94 0.97
N SER A 89 -38.84 13.02 1.21
CA SER A 89 -39.60 12.04 2.02
C SER A 89 -39.53 10.61 1.47
N VAL A 90 -39.45 10.43 0.15
CA VAL A 90 -39.31 9.11 -0.47
C VAL A 90 -37.92 8.53 -0.20
N TYR A 91 -36.88 9.35 -0.30
CA TYR A 91 -35.52 8.93 0.03
C TYR A 91 -35.39 8.56 1.50
N MET A 92 -35.97 9.37 2.39
CA MET A 92 -36.00 9.10 3.84
C MET A 92 -36.70 7.77 4.14
N ALA A 93 -37.90 7.55 3.59
CA ALA A 93 -38.66 6.32 3.81
C ALA A 93 -37.92 5.06 3.32
N ARG A 94 -37.22 5.14 2.18
CA ARG A 94 -36.41 4.04 1.65
C ARG A 94 -35.14 3.79 2.45
N ILE A 95 -34.46 4.84 2.93
CA ILE A 95 -33.31 4.69 3.85
C ILE A 95 -33.75 4.03 5.16
N GLU A 96 -34.94 4.38 5.67
CA GLU A 96 -35.47 3.73 6.87
C GLU A 96 -35.75 2.24 6.67
N GLN A 97 -36.16 1.83 5.46
CA GLN A 97 -36.27 0.40 5.11
C GLN A 97 -34.91 -0.31 5.14
N ILE A 98 -33.80 0.39 4.84
CA ILE A 98 -32.45 -0.18 4.96
C ILE A 98 -32.07 -0.34 6.44
N ASN A 99 -32.35 0.68 7.27
CA ASN A 99 -32.12 0.65 8.73
C ASN A 99 -32.86 -0.49 9.43
N ALA A 100 -34.05 -0.86 8.96
CA ALA A 100 -34.84 -1.94 9.55
C ALA A 100 -34.14 -3.31 9.54
N TYR A 101 -33.13 -3.51 8.69
CA TYR A 101 -32.42 -4.80 8.55
C TYR A 101 -30.89 -4.70 8.58
N SER A 102 -30.32 -3.49 8.58
CA SER A 102 -28.87 -3.31 8.65
C SER A 102 -28.44 -2.87 10.05
N PRO A 103 -27.34 -3.44 10.60
CA PRO A 103 -26.75 -2.93 11.82
C PRO A 103 -25.96 -1.62 11.61
N ILE A 104 -25.76 -1.19 10.36
CA ILE A 104 -25.16 0.11 10.04
C ILE A 104 -26.28 1.16 10.02
N GLU A 105 -26.11 2.25 10.75
CA GLU A 105 -27.06 3.36 10.73
C GLU A 105 -26.89 4.19 9.45
N PHE A 106 -27.95 4.29 8.66
CA PHE A 106 -28.06 5.15 7.49
C PHE A 106 -28.95 6.36 7.80
N VAL A 107 -28.55 7.54 7.33
CA VAL A 107 -29.34 8.76 7.46
C VAL A 107 -29.52 9.44 6.11
N TYR A 108 -30.58 10.22 5.97
CA TYR A 108 -30.78 11.10 4.84
C TYR A 108 -30.48 12.55 5.21
N ASN A 109 -29.61 13.21 4.46
CA ASN A 109 -29.32 14.64 4.57
C ASN A 109 -28.73 15.18 3.26
N ALA A 110 -28.41 16.48 3.23
CA ALA A 110 -27.85 17.14 2.04
C ALA A 110 -26.61 16.44 1.47
N HIS A 111 -25.70 15.96 2.32
CA HIS A 111 -24.48 15.29 1.87
C HIS A 111 -24.79 13.95 1.17
N VAL A 112 -25.65 13.13 1.78
CA VAL A 112 -26.08 11.85 1.20
C VAL A 112 -26.85 12.08 -0.10
N ARG A 113 -27.78 13.05 -0.12
CA ARG A 113 -28.54 13.44 -1.32
C ARG A 113 -27.63 13.80 -2.49
N THR A 114 -26.56 14.56 -2.27
CA THR A 114 -25.65 14.92 -3.37
C THR A 114 -24.91 13.73 -3.94
N PHE A 115 -24.52 12.74 -3.12
CA PHE A 115 -23.96 11.50 -3.63
C PHE A 115 -25.01 10.61 -4.30
N ILE A 116 -26.26 10.58 -3.83
CA ILE A 116 -27.36 9.93 -4.55
C ILE A 116 -27.50 10.54 -5.94
N ASN A 117 -27.49 11.87 -6.04
CA ASN A 117 -27.52 12.57 -7.34
C ASN A 117 -26.28 12.27 -8.20
N LEU A 118 -25.10 12.08 -7.59
CA LEU A 118 -23.90 11.68 -8.32
C LEU A 118 -24.12 10.33 -9.02
N TYR A 119 -24.46 9.29 -8.26
CA TYR A 119 -24.60 7.93 -8.79
C TYR A 119 -25.86 7.76 -9.65
N ALA A 120 -27.02 8.20 -9.16
CA ALA A 120 -28.31 7.98 -9.81
C ALA A 120 -28.59 8.90 -11.00
N ASN A 121 -27.99 10.10 -11.04
CA ASN A 121 -28.35 11.12 -12.04
C ASN A 121 -27.16 11.55 -12.91
N ARG A 122 -25.99 11.89 -12.31
CA ARG A 122 -24.87 12.49 -13.05
C ARG A 122 -23.89 11.48 -13.67
N ARG A 123 -23.72 10.29 -13.07
CA ARG A 123 -22.77 9.24 -13.49
C ARG A 123 -23.46 7.88 -13.70
N ARG A 124 -24.63 7.91 -14.32
CA ARG A 124 -25.49 6.73 -14.54
C ARG A 124 -24.75 5.61 -15.26
N ASP A 125 -24.19 5.89 -16.43
CA ASP A 125 -23.48 4.88 -17.25
C ASP A 125 -22.34 4.19 -16.49
N LEU A 126 -21.65 4.91 -15.60
CA LEU A 126 -20.58 4.35 -14.77
C LEU A 126 -21.15 3.55 -13.60
N THR A 127 -22.27 3.99 -13.03
CA THR A 127 -23.00 3.25 -11.98
C THR A 127 -23.55 1.93 -12.53
N GLU A 128 -24.07 1.91 -13.75
CA GLU A 128 -24.51 0.68 -14.43
C GLU A 128 -23.35 -0.30 -14.67
N ARG A 129 -22.15 0.21 -14.98
CA ARG A 129 -20.91 -0.60 -15.05
C ARG A 129 -20.53 -1.17 -13.68
N VAL A 130 -20.60 -0.38 -12.61
CA VAL A 130 -20.42 -0.87 -11.23
C VAL A 130 -21.42 -1.99 -10.94
N MET A 131 -22.69 -1.82 -11.31
CA MET A 131 -23.73 -2.85 -11.13
C MET A 131 -23.42 -4.13 -11.90
N GLY A 132 -22.82 -4.03 -13.10
CA GLY A 132 -22.31 -5.19 -13.83
C GLY A 132 -21.16 -5.89 -13.11
N LEU A 133 -20.17 -5.13 -12.64
CA LEU A 133 -19.04 -5.66 -11.87
C LEU A 133 -19.48 -6.28 -10.54
N ALA A 134 -20.53 -5.75 -9.92
CA ALA A 134 -21.11 -6.29 -8.72
C ALA A 134 -21.54 -7.76 -8.93
N GLN A 135 -22.08 -8.11 -10.10
CA GLN A 135 -22.43 -9.52 -10.42
C GLN A 135 -21.22 -10.46 -10.50
N LEU A 136 -20.01 -9.92 -10.70
CA LEU A 136 -18.77 -10.69 -10.72
C LEU A 136 -18.17 -10.86 -9.30
N TYR A 137 -18.23 -9.81 -8.49
CA TYR A 137 -17.49 -9.76 -7.21
C TYR A 137 -18.36 -9.94 -5.97
N PHE A 138 -19.60 -9.44 -5.95
CA PHE A 138 -20.43 -9.46 -4.73
C PHE A 138 -20.73 -10.85 -4.20
N PRO A 139 -20.98 -11.90 -5.02
CA PRO A 139 -21.19 -13.24 -4.46
C PRO A 139 -20.04 -13.70 -3.55
N LEU A 140 -18.79 -13.42 -3.96
CA LEU A 140 -17.62 -13.72 -3.13
C LEU A 140 -17.51 -12.80 -1.91
N PHE A 141 -17.85 -11.51 -2.06
CA PHE A 141 -17.81 -10.57 -0.94
C PHE A 141 -18.83 -10.95 0.13
N GLU A 142 -20.06 -11.28 -0.28
CA GLU A 142 -21.14 -11.72 0.60
C GLU A 142 -20.78 -13.01 1.33
N GLU A 143 -20.20 -13.99 0.63
CA GLU A 143 -19.69 -15.21 1.26
C GLU A 143 -18.66 -14.91 2.37
N GLN A 144 -17.69 -14.02 2.10
CA GLN A 144 -16.67 -13.70 3.09
C GLN A 144 -17.19 -12.82 4.22
N LEU A 145 -18.09 -11.87 3.95
CA LEU A 145 -18.71 -11.03 4.99
C LEU A 145 -19.57 -11.87 5.93
N ASP A 146 -20.41 -12.75 5.39
CA ASP A 146 -21.25 -13.67 6.17
C ASP A 146 -20.40 -14.61 7.03
N LYS A 147 -19.32 -15.18 6.46
CA LYS A 147 -18.36 -16.02 7.20
C LYS A 147 -17.72 -15.31 8.41
N HIS A 148 -17.59 -13.99 8.38
CA HIS A 148 -17.02 -13.20 9.47
C HIS A 148 -18.09 -12.52 10.35
N ASP A 149 -19.38 -12.84 10.15
CA ASP A 149 -20.51 -12.21 10.85
C ASP A 149 -20.52 -10.67 10.69
N LEU A 150 -20.24 -10.22 9.47
CA LEU A 150 -20.15 -8.81 9.11
C LEU A 150 -21.39 -8.33 8.35
N PRO A 151 -21.76 -7.04 8.46
CA PRO A 151 -22.86 -6.47 7.70
C PRO A 151 -22.60 -6.59 6.18
N LEU A 152 -23.57 -7.13 5.45
CA LEU A 152 -23.44 -7.33 3.99
C LEU A 152 -23.32 -6.02 3.22
N GLU A 153 -23.78 -4.89 3.78
CA GLU A 153 -23.61 -3.57 3.17
C GLU A 153 -22.13 -3.17 3.02
N LEU A 154 -21.20 -3.74 3.79
CA LEU A 154 -19.77 -3.43 3.66
C LEU A 154 -19.18 -3.79 2.29
N LYS A 155 -19.85 -4.65 1.49
CA LYS A 155 -19.48 -4.90 0.08
C LYS A 155 -19.48 -3.63 -0.78
N TYR A 156 -20.32 -2.65 -0.43
CA TYR A 156 -20.38 -1.36 -1.12
C TYR A 156 -19.16 -0.48 -0.84
N LEU A 157 -18.35 -0.81 0.16
CA LEU A 157 -17.09 -0.12 0.41
C LEU A 157 -16.11 -0.31 -0.76
N ALA A 158 -16.06 -1.50 -1.35
CA ALA A 158 -15.25 -1.74 -2.54
C ALA A 158 -15.70 -0.90 -3.76
N VAL A 159 -16.96 -0.45 -3.77
CA VAL A 159 -17.47 0.48 -4.80
C VAL A 159 -16.89 1.87 -4.60
N ILE A 160 -16.81 2.38 -3.37
CA ILE A 160 -16.24 3.73 -3.08
C ILE A 160 -14.72 3.75 -3.05
N GLU A 161 -14.07 2.60 -2.87
CA GLU A 161 -12.61 2.47 -2.92
C GLU A 161 -12.08 2.36 -4.34
N SER A 162 -12.69 1.52 -5.18
CA SER A 162 -12.14 1.22 -6.51
C SER A 162 -13.15 1.23 -7.64
N ALA A 163 -14.42 1.54 -7.40
CA ALA A 163 -15.52 1.32 -8.32
C ALA A 163 -15.60 -0.15 -8.79
N LEU A 164 -15.13 -1.08 -7.94
CA LEU A 164 -14.93 -2.49 -8.24
C LEU A 164 -13.89 -2.77 -9.35
N ASN A 165 -12.92 -1.88 -9.53
CA ASN A 165 -11.80 -2.09 -10.45
C ASN A 165 -10.64 -2.83 -9.75
N PRO A 166 -10.36 -4.11 -10.11
CA PRO A 166 -9.37 -4.91 -9.40
C PRO A 166 -7.91 -4.50 -9.66
N VAL A 167 -7.66 -3.71 -10.71
CA VAL A 167 -6.34 -3.17 -11.05
C VAL A 167 -6.18 -1.71 -10.62
N ALA A 168 -7.14 -1.15 -9.88
CA ALA A 168 -7.09 0.23 -9.41
C ALA A 168 -5.86 0.47 -8.53
N ARG A 169 -5.17 1.59 -8.79
CA ARG A 169 -4.05 2.06 -7.98
C ARG A 169 -4.15 3.56 -7.75
N SER A 170 -4.20 3.98 -6.50
CA SER A 170 -4.24 5.41 -6.15
C SER A 170 -2.89 6.08 -6.37
N ARG A 171 -2.90 7.42 -6.43
CA ARG A 171 -1.67 8.24 -6.54
C ARG A 171 -0.67 7.98 -5.40
N VAL A 172 -1.18 7.65 -4.21
CA VAL A 172 -0.38 7.37 -3.01
C VAL A 172 -0.06 5.88 -2.82
N GLY A 173 -0.51 5.02 -3.73
CA GLY A 173 -0.12 3.60 -3.79
C GLY A 173 -1.07 2.61 -3.12
N ALA A 174 -2.29 3.02 -2.78
CA ALA A 174 -3.39 2.11 -2.45
C ALA A 174 -3.70 1.23 -3.67
N THR A 175 -4.08 -0.04 -3.49
CA THR A 175 -4.14 -1.01 -4.61
C THR A 175 -5.29 -2.00 -4.45
N GLY A 176 -5.94 -2.33 -5.58
CA GLY A 176 -6.95 -3.38 -5.70
C GLY A 176 -8.36 -2.96 -5.32
N LEU A 177 -9.28 -3.93 -5.26
CA LEU A 177 -10.72 -3.70 -5.00
C LEU A 177 -10.97 -2.94 -3.69
N TRP A 178 -10.18 -3.27 -2.67
CA TRP A 178 -10.28 -2.76 -1.31
C TRP A 178 -9.25 -1.65 -1.01
N GLN A 179 -8.49 -1.20 -2.02
CA GLN A 179 -7.50 -0.13 -1.93
C GLN A 179 -6.54 -0.25 -0.71
N PHE A 180 -5.97 -1.43 -0.49
CA PHE A 180 -5.01 -1.59 0.60
C PHE A 180 -3.73 -0.78 0.37
N MET A 181 -3.32 -0.02 1.39
CA MET A 181 -1.95 0.48 1.50
C MET A 181 -0.97 -0.67 1.75
N TYR A 182 0.29 -0.54 1.31
CA TYR A 182 1.30 -1.60 1.47
C TYR A 182 1.42 -2.09 2.91
N GLY A 183 1.54 -1.16 3.87
CA GLY A 183 1.71 -1.49 5.29
C GLY A 183 0.52 -2.25 5.87
N THR A 184 -0.70 -1.77 5.62
CA THR A 184 -1.94 -2.42 6.07
C THR A 184 -2.13 -3.78 5.40
N GLY A 185 -1.91 -3.87 4.09
CA GLY A 185 -2.00 -5.15 3.38
C GLY A 185 -1.06 -6.20 3.95
N LYS A 186 0.19 -5.82 4.27
CA LYS A 186 1.16 -6.71 4.91
C LYS A 186 0.71 -7.16 6.31
N MET A 187 0.05 -6.29 7.08
CA MET A 187 -0.50 -6.63 8.39
C MET A 187 -1.53 -7.76 8.32
N TYR A 188 -2.33 -7.78 7.25
CA TYR A 188 -3.33 -8.81 6.96
C TYR A 188 -2.83 -9.88 5.97
N GLY A 189 -1.51 -10.12 5.93
CA GLY A 189 -0.92 -11.25 5.20
C GLY A 189 -0.88 -11.13 3.67
N LEU A 190 -1.19 -9.95 3.10
CA LEU A 190 -1.09 -9.71 1.66
C LEU A 190 0.38 -9.58 1.24
N GLU A 191 0.84 -10.50 0.39
CA GLU A 191 2.18 -10.47 -0.18
C GLU A 191 2.32 -9.40 -1.27
N VAL A 192 3.41 -8.63 -1.21
CA VAL A 192 3.78 -7.67 -2.25
C VAL A 192 5.26 -7.81 -2.57
N ASN A 193 5.57 -8.30 -3.76
CA ASN A 193 6.92 -8.53 -4.27
C ASN A 193 7.02 -8.17 -5.77
N SER A 194 8.11 -8.54 -6.47
CA SER A 194 8.31 -8.20 -7.88
C SER A 194 7.35 -8.90 -8.87
N LEU A 195 6.77 -10.04 -8.49
CA LEU A 195 5.87 -10.88 -9.29
C LEU A 195 4.43 -10.89 -8.78
N VAL A 196 4.18 -10.56 -7.52
CA VAL A 196 2.86 -10.69 -6.88
C VAL A 196 2.52 -9.42 -6.10
N ASP A 197 1.26 -8.98 -6.22
CA ASP A 197 0.63 -8.01 -5.33
C ASP A 197 -0.75 -8.53 -4.91
N ASP A 198 -0.79 -9.24 -3.78
CA ASP A 198 -2.02 -9.84 -3.24
C ASP A 198 -3.06 -8.77 -2.84
N ARG A 199 -2.71 -7.48 -2.80
CA ARG A 199 -3.69 -6.38 -2.61
C ARG A 199 -4.66 -6.27 -3.79
N SER A 200 -4.23 -6.69 -4.98
CA SER A 200 -5.12 -6.82 -6.14
C SER A 200 -5.79 -8.19 -6.23
N ASP A 201 -5.36 -9.20 -5.46
CA ASP A 201 -5.98 -10.52 -5.49
C ASP A 201 -7.41 -10.46 -4.93
N ILE A 202 -8.39 -10.86 -5.74
CA ILE A 202 -9.81 -10.71 -5.41
C ILE A 202 -10.17 -11.45 -4.12
N TYR A 203 -9.70 -12.68 -3.95
CA TYR A 203 -10.05 -13.49 -2.77
C TYR A 203 -9.28 -13.02 -1.54
N LYS A 204 -7.95 -12.93 -1.63
CA LYS A 204 -7.10 -12.61 -0.48
C LYS A 204 -7.36 -11.21 0.05
N SER A 205 -7.50 -10.21 -0.82
CA SER A 205 -7.80 -8.84 -0.39
C SER A 205 -9.18 -8.74 0.26
N THR A 206 -10.17 -9.54 -0.17
CA THR A 206 -11.50 -9.59 0.47
C THR A 206 -11.44 -10.18 1.87
N VAL A 207 -10.71 -11.29 2.06
CA VAL A 207 -10.49 -11.86 3.39
C VAL A 207 -9.79 -10.85 4.31
N ALA A 208 -8.72 -10.22 3.83
CA ALA A 208 -8.00 -9.18 4.57
C ALA A 208 -8.90 -7.98 4.92
N ALA A 209 -9.81 -7.57 4.03
CA ALA A 209 -10.78 -6.51 4.31
C ALA A 209 -11.75 -6.91 5.42
N CYS A 210 -12.26 -8.14 5.39
CA CYS A 210 -13.13 -8.66 6.46
C CYS A 210 -12.42 -8.69 7.81
N GLU A 211 -11.19 -9.22 7.88
CA GLU A 211 -10.37 -9.21 9.09
C GLU A 211 -10.13 -7.77 9.58
N HIS A 212 -9.88 -6.85 8.67
CA HIS A 212 -9.71 -5.44 9.01
C HIS A 212 -10.97 -4.81 9.60
N PHE A 213 -12.15 -5.07 9.02
CA PHE A 213 -13.42 -4.60 9.57
C PHE A 213 -13.67 -5.14 10.97
N VAL A 214 -13.41 -6.43 11.21
CA VAL A 214 -13.52 -7.06 12.53
C VAL A 214 -12.66 -6.32 13.56
N ASP A 215 -11.40 -6.02 13.23
CA ASP A 215 -10.50 -5.33 14.15
C ASP A 215 -10.89 -3.87 14.41
N LEU A 216 -11.33 -3.16 13.38
CA LEU A 216 -11.84 -1.80 13.54
C LEU A 216 -13.10 -1.78 14.39
N TYR A 217 -14.01 -2.74 14.20
CA TYR A 217 -15.24 -2.80 14.98
C TYR A 217 -14.97 -3.08 16.46
N LYS A 218 -13.97 -3.90 16.81
CA LYS A 218 -13.52 -4.08 18.21
C LYS A 218 -13.08 -2.77 18.87
N ILE A 219 -12.53 -1.82 18.10
CA ILE A 219 -12.05 -0.52 18.61
C ILE A 219 -13.20 0.48 18.73
N TYR A 220 -14.05 0.53 17.70
CA TYR A 220 -15.03 1.60 17.54
C TYR A 220 -16.41 1.25 18.07
N ASN A 221 -16.81 -0.02 17.93
CA ASN A 221 -18.15 -0.53 18.23
C ASN A 221 -19.26 0.30 17.59
N ASP A 222 -18.97 0.85 16.41
CA ASP A 222 -19.83 1.69 15.61
C ASP A 222 -19.38 1.60 14.15
N TRP A 223 -20.29 1.21 13.26
CA TRP A 223 -19.94 0.96 11.86
C TRP A 223 -19.58 2.24 11.10
N ASN A 224 -20.21 3.38 11.42
CA ASN A 224 -19.88 4.64 10.75
C ASN A 224 -18.47 5.12 11.12
N LEU A 225 -18.02 4.89 12.35
CA LEU A 225 -16.64 5.11 12.77
C LEU A 225 -15.67 4.08 12.17
N VAL A 226 -16.08 2.83 11.97
CA VAL A 226 -15.28 1.81 11.25
C VAL A 226 -15.03 2.27 9.81
N LEU A 227 -16.06 2.72 9.09
CA LEU A 227 -15.91 3.27 7.73
C LEU A 227 -14.92 4.44 7.72
N CYS A 228 -15.01 5.36 8.69
CA CYS A 228 -14.04 6.45 8.81
C CYS A 228 -12.61 5.95 9.04
N ALA A 229 -12.44 4.95 9.91
CA ALA A 229 -11.13 4.44 10.29
C ALA A 229 -10.50 3.61 9.18
N TYR A 230 -11.30 2.95 8.36
CA TYR A 230 -10.84 2.26 7.17
C TYR A 230 -10.20 3.24 6.18
N ASN A 231 -10.88 4.35 5.88
CA ASN A 231 -10.37 5.36 4.94
C ASN A 231 -9.22 6.21 5.51
N ALA A 232 -9.39 6.75 6.72
CA ALA A 232 -8.44 7.72 7.29
C ALA A 232 -7.37 7.09 8.19
N GLY A 233 -7.52 5.82 8.56
CA GLY A 233 -6.76 5.18 9.61
C GLY A 233 -7.25 5.52 11.03
N PRO A 234 -7.13 4.58 12.00
CA PRO A 234 -7.59 4.76 13.38
C PRO A 234 -7.01 5.99 14.09
N GLY A 235 -5.76 6.36 13.78
CA GLY A 235 -5.08 7.51 14.38
C GLY A 235 -5.76 8.85 14.08
N ASN A 236 -6.28 9.02 12.86
CA ASN A 236 -6.99 10.23 12.46
C ASN A 236 -8.38 10.29 13.09
N VAL A 237 -9.10 9.16 13.12
CA VAL A 237 -10.42 9.07 13.78
C VAL A 237 -10.30 9.37 15.27
N ASN A 238 -9.32 8.77 15.96
CA ASN A 238 -9.10 9.02 17.38
C ASN A 238 -8.73 10.48 17.67
N ARG A 239 -8.03 11.14 16.75
CA ARG A 239 -7.74 12.59 16.83
C ARG A 239 -9.02 13.42 16.66
N ALA A 240 -9.89 13.06 15.74
CA ALA A 240 -11.17 13.73 15.52
C ALA A 240 -12.11 13.57 16.73
N ILE A 241 -12.23 12.36 17.28
CA ILE A 241 -12.97 12.07 18.52
C ILE A 241 -12.50 12.97 19.67
N ARG A 242 -11.18 13.07 19.90
CA ARG A 242 -10.63 13.95 20.95
C ARG A 242 -10.97 15.43 20.72
N ARG A 243 -10.90 15.90 19.46
CA ARG A 243 -11.24 17.29 19.12
C ARG A 243 -12.73 17.60 19.27
N ALA A 244 -13.58 16.60 19.10
CA ALA A 244 -15.03 16.68 19.33
C ALA A 244 -15.44 16.48 20.80
N GLY A 245 -14.51 16.57 21.75
CA GLY A 245 -14.81 16.41 23.17
C GLY A 245 -15.12 14.98 23.60
N GLY A 246 -14.70 13.98 22.82
CA GLY A 246 -14.91 12.56 23.11
C GLY A 246 -16.16 11.95 22.47
N ALA A 247 -16.89 12.71 21.65
CA ALA A 247 -18.03 12.19 20.91
C ALA A 247 -17.63 10.99 20.01
N ARG A 248 -18.44 9.93 20.04
CA ARG A 248 -18.24 8.68 19.27
C ARG A 248 -19.35 8.49 18.24
N ASP A 249 -19.67 9.57 17.55
CA ASP A 249 -20.65 9.63 16.47
C ASP A 249 -19.98 10.26 15.24
N PHE A 250 -20.24 9.71 14.06
CA PHE A 250 -19.67 10.21 12.81
C PHE A 250 -20.01 11.68 12.59
N TRP A 251 -21.28 12.07 12.73
CA TRP A 251 -21.73 13.41 12.42
C TRP A 251 -21.11 14.46 13.36
N ALA A 252 -20.97 14.11 14.64
CA ALA A 252 -20.28 14.92 15.64
C ALA A 252 -18.78 15.12 15.35
N ILE A 253 -18.09 14.09 14.85
CA ILE A 253 -16.64 14.18 14.57
C ILE A 253 -16.31 14.65 13.16
N ARG A 254 -17.30 14.66 12.25
CA ARG A 254 -17.12 14.84 10.79
C ARG A 254 -16.24 16.04 10.44
N HIS A 255 -16.51 17.20 11.04
CA HIS A 255 -15.78 18.44 10.74
C HIS A 255 -14.29 18.40 11.14
N PHE A 256 -13.88 17.45 11.99
CA PHE A 256 -12.50 17.27 12.42
C PHE A 256 -11.73 16.21 11.63
N LEU A 257 -12.41 15.46 10.77
CA LEU A 257 -11.82 14.45 9.89
C LEU A 257 -11.15 15.10 8.65
N PRO A 258 -10.21 14.41 7.98
CA PRO A 258 -9.69 14.84 6.68
C PRO A 258 -10.83 15.04 5.68
N ARG A 259 -10.71 16.03 4.78
CA ARG A 259 -11.79 16.40 3.82
C ARG A 259 -12.34 15.21 3.03
N GLU A 260 -11.46 14.33 2.56
CA GLU A 260 -11.83 13.10 1.85
C GLU A 260 -12.73 12.20 2.71
N THR A 261 -12.34 11.96 3.96
CA THR A 261 -13.10 11.14 4.92
C THR A 261 -14.44 11.76 5.31
N GLN A 262 -14.57 13.09 5.32
CA GLN A 262 -15.86 13.75 5.60
C GLN A 262 -16.95 13.38 4.60
N ASN A 263 -16.55 13.06 3.37
CA ASN A 263 -17.43 12.68 2.28
C ASN A 263 -17.58 11.16 2.13
N TYR A 264 -16.68 10.39 2.73
CA TYR A 264 -16.61 8.94 2.59
C TYR A 264 -17.86 8.21 3.10
N VAL A 265 -18.31 8.49 4.33
CA VAL A 265 -19.51 7.87 4.91
C VAL A 265 -20.79 8.30 4.16
N PRO A 266 -21.03 9.59 3.84
CA PRO A 266 -22.16 9.99 2.99
C PRO A 266 -22.17 9.29 1.63
N ALA A 267 -21.00 9.10 1.00
CA ALA A 267 -20.90 8.39 -0.27
C ALA A 267 -21.23 6.91 -0.15
N PHE A 268 -20.79 6.26 0.93
CA PHE A 268 -21.14 4.87 1.26
C PHE A 268 -22.66 4.70 1.43
N MET A 269 -23.30 5.58 2.20
CA MET A 269 -24.75 5.56 2.41
C MET A 269 -25.51 5.72 1.09
N ALA A 270 -25.08 6.69 0.27
CA ALA A 270 -25.69 6.96 -1.01
C ALA A 270 -25.55 5.81 -2.01
N VAL A 271 -24.36 5.21 -2.14
CA VAL A 271 -24.17 4.09 -3.07
C VAL A 271 -24.93 2.85 -2.61
N THR A 272 -25.01 2.61 -1.30
CA THR A 272 -25.82 1.52 -0.73
C THR A 272 -27.29 1.71 -1.10
N TYR A 273 -27.83 2.92 -0.91
CA TYR A 273 -29.19 3.26 -1.33
C TYR A 273 -29.39 3.07 -2.84
N VAL A 274 -28.53 3.64 -3.67
CA VAL A 274 -28.68 3.59 -5.14
C VAL A 274 -28.61 2.15 -5.64
N MET A 275 -27.73 1.31 -5.09
CA MET A 275 -27.61 -0.08 -5.49
C MET A 275 -28.81 -0.93 -5.03
N LYS A 276 -29.37 -0.68 -3.84
CA LYS A 276 -30.59 -1.37 -3.37
C LYS A 276 -31.86 -0.91 -4.09
N HIS A 277 -31.89 0.34 -4.54
CA HIS A 277 -33.03 0.96 -5.24
C HIS A 277 -32.75 1.25 -6.72
N ALA A 278 -31.85 0.50 -7.36
CA ALA A 278 -31.39 0.81 -8.71
C ALA A 278 -32.54 0.86 -9.74
N ALA A 279 -33.48 -0.10 -9.63
CA ALA A 279 -34.67 -0.15 -10.47
C ALA A 279 -35.59 1.07 -10.27
N ASP A 280 -35.70 1.59 -9.04
CA ASP A 280 -36.43 2.83 -8.77
C ASP A 280 -35.77 4.05 -9.45
N HIS A 281 -34.48 3.99 -9.74
CA HIS A 281 -33.74 5.03 -10.45
C HIS A 281 -33.60 4.78 -11.95
N ASN A 282 -34.28 3.75 -12.49
CA ASN A 282 -34.16 3.33 -13.89
C ASN A 282 -32.71 2.97 -14.28
N LEU A 283 -31.95 2.37 -13.36
CA LEU A 283 -30.58 1.90 -13.58
C LEU A 283 -30.57 0.39 -13.73
N PHE A 284 -29.77 -0.11 -14.67
CA PHE A 284 -29.64 -1.54 -14.93
C PHE A 284 -28.17 -1.96 -15.04
N PRO A 285 -27.82 -3.19 -14.64
CA PRO A 285 -26.44 -3.67 -14.79
C PRO A 285 -26.00 -3.67 -16.26
N ASN A 286 -24.84 -3.08 -16.52
CA ASN A 286 -24.08 -3.27 -17.76
C ASN A 286 -23.05 -4.39 -17.53
N PRO A 287 -23.36 -5.64 -17.88
CA PRO A 287 -22.55 -6.78 -17.46
C PRO A 287 -21.17 -6.78 -18.15
N PRO A 288 -20.08 -7.07 -17.41
CA PRO A 288 -18.78 -7.35 -18.01
C PRO A 288 -18.82 -8.63 -18.86
N ILE A 289 -17.70 -8.96 -19.50
CA ILE A 289 -17.56 -10.17 -20.34
C ILE A 289 -17.74 -11.46 -19.51
N TYR A 290 -17.43 -11.44 -18.21
CA TYR A 290 -17.55 -12.59 -17.31
C TYR A 290 -18.35 -12.25 -16.05
N SER A 291 -19.30 -13.12 -15.67
CA SER A 291 -19.94 -13.12 -14.35
C SER A 291 -19.20 -14.03 -13.37
N HIS A 292 -19.63 -14.03 -12.11
CA HIS A 292 -19.08 -14.92 -11.07
C HIS A 292 -19.15 -16.41 -11.47
N PHE A 293 -20.20 -16.83 -12.17
CA PHE A 293 -20.42 -18.23 -12.55
C PHE A 293 -19.70 -18.64 -13.84
N ASP A 294 -19.17 -17.68 -14.59
CA ASP A 294 -18.46 -17.90 -15.85
C ASP A 294 -16.95 -18.12 -15.66
N VAL A 295 -16.45 -18.05 -14.42
CA VAL A 295 -15.04 -18.18 -14.09
C VAL A 295 -14.79 -19.29 -13.08
N ASP A 296 -13.61 -19.88 -13.14
CA ASP A 296 -13.15 -20.86 -12.18
C ASP A 296 -11.66 -20.67 -11.88
N THR A 297 -11.13 -21.41 -10.90
CA THR A 297 -9.73 -21.33 -10.49
C THR A 297 -9.02 -22.67 -10.62
N ILE A 298 -7.77 -22.62 -11.09
CA ILE A 298 -6.90 -23.78 -11.22
C ILE A 298 -5.67 -23.56 -10.36
N LYS A 299 -5.38 -24.51 -9.48
CA LYS A 299 -4.13 -24.51 -8.71
C LYS A 299 -2.95 -24.74 -9.65
N VAL A 300 -2.00 -23.80 -9.63
CA VAL A 300 -0.79 -23.86 -10.43
C VAL A 300 0.25 -24.74 -9.74
N THR A 301 0.89 -25.64 -10.50
CA THR A 301 1.85 -26.64 -9.99
C THR A 301 3.29 -26.40 -10.45
N GLN A 302 3.50 -25.48 -11.38
CA GLN A 302 4.81 -25.01 -11.86
C GLN A 302 4.70 -23.54 -12.25
N GLN A 303 5.83 -22.81 -12.33
CA GLN A 303 5.79 -21.41 -12.77
C GLN A 303 5.10 -21.31 -14.13
N LEU A 304 4.17 -20.37 -14.28
CA LEU A 304 3.31 -20.27 -15.46
C LEU A 304 3.20 -18.83 -15.95
N SER A 305 3.24 -18.63 -17.26
CA SER A 305 3.06 -17.33 -17.89
C SER A 305 1.62 -17.17 -18.40
N LEU A 306 0.97 -16.05 -18.09
CA LEU A 306 -0.33 -15.72 -18.66
C LEU A 306 -0.26 -15.59 -20.19
N ARG A 307 0.91 -15.29 -20.78
CA ARG A 307 1.10 -15.27 -22.24
C ARG A 307 1.02 -16.66 -22.83
N THR A 308 1.65 -17.64 -22.18
CA THR A 308 1.54 -19.05 -22.57
C THR A 308 0.10 -19.53 -22.49
N VAL A 309 -0.61 -19.22 -21.40
CA VAL A 309 -2.03 -19.56 -21.24
C VAL A 309 -2.88 -18.90 -22.35
N SER A 310 -2.64 -17.62 -22.62
CA SER A 310 -3.32 -16.86 -23.68
C SER A 310 -3.15 -17.50 -25.04
N GLN A 311 -1.91 -17.83 -25.43
CA GLN A 311 -1.60 -18.43 -26.73
C GLN A 311 -2.15 -19.84 -26.88
N PHE A 312 -2.08 -20.65 -25.83
CA PHE A 312 -2.49 -22.05 -25.89
C PHE A 312 -4.02 -22.20 -25.88
N LEU A 313 -4.72 -21.42 -25.05
CA LEU A 313 -6.17 -21.49 -24.90
C LEU A 313 -6.92 -20.53 -25.82
N ASP A 314 -6.23 -19.68 -26.58
CA ASP A 314 -6.81 -18.61 -27.39
C ASP A 314 -7.70 -17.66 -26.58
N ILE A 315 -7.26 -17.34 -25.36
CA ILE A 315 -7.91 -16.35 -24.49
C ILE A 315 -7.14 -15.03 -24.63
N PRO A 316 -7.79 -13.88 -24.89
CA PRO A 316 -7.11 -12.59 -24.93
C PRO A 316 -6.31 -12.32 -23.65
N LEU A 317 -5.04 -11.92 -23.79
CA LEU A 317 -4.14 -11.72 -22.65
C LEU A 317 -4.70 -10.70 -21.63
N ASP A 318 -5.40 -9.67 -22.10
CA ASP A 318 -5.98 -8.66 -21.22
C ASP A 318 -7.16 -9.20 -20.39
N HIS A 319 -7.88 -10.21 -20.88
CA HIS A 319 -8.88 -10.91 -20.08
C HIS A 319 -8.22 -11.70 -18.95
N LEU A 320 -7.12 -12.41 -19.24
CA LEU A 320 -6.37 -13.13 -18.23
C LEU A 320 -5.78 -12.19 -17.18
N ARG A 321 -5.22 -11.05 -17.58
CA ARG A 321 -4.72 -10.01 -16.66
C ARG A 321 -5.81 -9.48 -15.75
N TYR A 322 -6.99 -9.19 -16.32
CA TYR A 322 -8.11 -8.70 -15.54
C TYR A 322 -8.62 -9.72 -14.52
N LEU A 323 -8.71 -11.00 -14.90
CA LEU A 323 -9.10 -12.09 -14.00
C LEU A 323 -8.01 -12.42 -12.96
N ASN A 324 -6.76 -12.08 -13.25
CA ASN A 324 -5.59 -12.37 -12.41
C ASN A 324 -4.75 -11.11 -12.12
N PRO A 325 -5.35 -10.08 -11.50
CA PRO A 325 -4.76 -8.76 -11.34
C PRO A 325 -3.54 -8.74 -10.38
N SER A 326 -3.39 -9.78 -9.56
CA SER A 326 -2.30 -9.89 -8.57
C SER A 326 -0.96 -10.27 -9.20
N PHE A 327 -0.94 -10.88 -10.39
CA PHE A 327 0.29 -11.32 -11.04
C PHE A 327 0.93 -10.23 -11.89
N ARG A 328 2.08 -9.76 -11.43
CA ARG A 328 2.94 -8.81 -12.13
C ARG A 328 3.73 -9.52 -13.21
N GLN A 329 4.15 -8.77 -14.22
CA GLN A 329 4.95 -9.28 -15.35
C GLN A 329 4.28 -10.40 -16.16
N ASN A 330 2.99 -10.70 -15.92
CA ASN A 330 2.26 -11.83 -16.49
C ASN A 330 2.78 -13.20 -16.03
N ILE A 331 3.43 -13.27 -14.87
CA ILE A 331 4.02 -14.51 -14.35
C ILE A 331 3.30 -14.92 -13.07
N ILE A 332 2.79 -16.14 -13.07
CA ILE A 332 2.30 -16.84 -11.89
C ILE A 332 3.48 -17.62 -11.30
N PRO A 333 3.98 -17.25 -10.11
CA PRO A 333 5.05 -17.99 -9.48
C PRO A 333 4.57 -19.37 -9.02
N PHE A 334 5.54 -20.25 -8.76
CA PHE A 334 5.30 -21.52 -8.08
C PHE A 334 6.08 -21.57 -6.79
N ASN A 335 5.42 -22.02 -5.72
CA ASN A 335 6.03 -22.31 -4.45
C ASN A 335 5.34 -23.54 -3.84
N ALA A 336 6.11 -24.57 -3.50
CA ALA A 336 5.57 -25.81 -2.94
C ALA A 336 4.79 -25.59 -1.63
N ASN A 337 5.19 -24.58 -0.85
CA ASN A 337 4.58 -24.26 0.44
C ASN A 337 3.49 -23.18 0.35
N LYS A 338 3.34 -22.50 -0.81
CA LYS A 338 2.36 -21.45 -1.01
C LYS A 338 1.68 -21.61 -2.37
N PRO A 339 0.42 -22.10 -2.42
CA PRO A 339 -0.27 -22.30 -3.68
C PRO A 339 -0.62 -20.96 -4.33
N TYR A 340 -0.51 -20.92 -5.66
CA TYR A 340 -1.04 -19.86 -6.51
C TYR A 340 -2.13 -20.43 -7.41
N TYR A 341 -3.11 -19.59 -7.73
CA TYR A 341 -4.29 -19.99 -8.49
C TYR A 341 -4.41 -19.12 -9.73
N LEU A 342 -4.60 -19.77 -10.88
CA LEU A 342 -4.95 -19.14 -12.13
C LEU A 342 -6.48 -19.10 -12.24
N ARG A 343 -7.06 -17.91 -12.36
CA ARG A 343 -8.48 -17.70 -12.66
C ARG A 343 -8.69 -17.59 -14.17
N ILE A 344 -9.55 -18.43 -14.75
CA ILE A 344 -9.87 -18.45 -16.18
C ILE A 344 -11.37 -18.60 -16.40
N PRO A 345 -11.89 -18.35 -17.62
CA PRO A 345 -13.27 -18.67 -17.92
C PRO A 345 -13.51 -20.17 -17.82
N ARG A 346 -14.64 -20.55 -17.23
CA ARG A 346 -14.95 -21.91 -16.80
C ARG A 346 -14.87 -22.93 -17.92
N ASP A 347 -15.29 -22.55 -19.12
CA ASP A 347 -15.28 -23.41 -20.32
C ASP A 347 -13.87 -23.90 -20.70
N TYR A 348 -12.81 -23.20 -20.28
CA TYR A 348 -11.42 -23.55 -20.58
C TYR A 348 -10.77 -24.42 -19.50
N THR A 349 -11.44 -24.68 -18.38
CA THR A 349 -10.87 -25.45 -17.27
C THR A 349 -10.52 -26.89 -17.67
N GLY A 350 -11.44 -27.58 -18.34
CA GLY A 350 -11.20 -28.93 -18.85
C GLY A 350 -10.07 -28.98 -19.87
N LEU A 351 -10.01 -27.99 -20.77
CA LEU A 351 -8.94 -27.91 -21.78
C LEU A 351 -7.57 -27.67 -21.13
N PHE A 352 -7.49 -26.79 -20.12
CA PHE A 352 -6.26 -26.57 -19.37
C PHE A 352 -5.79 -27.85 -18.68
N ILE A 353 -6.68 -28.52 -17.94
CA ILE A 353 -6.35 -29.74 -17.18
C ILE A 353 -5.88 -30.86 -18.11
N ALA A 354 -6.56 -31.06 -19.24
CA ALA A 354 -6.21 -32.09 -20.22
C ALA A 354 -4.86 -31.86 -20.90
N ASN A 355 -4.36 -30.63 -20.92
CA ASN A 355 -3.12 -30.24 -21.61
C ASN A 355 -2.09 -29.60 -20.67
N ALA A 356 -2.21 -29.80 -19.36
CA ALA A 356 -1.40 -29.10 -18.35
C ALA A 356 0.10 -29.27 -18.61
N ASP A 357 0.56 -30.49 -18.91
CA ASP A 357 1.97 -30.75 -19.21
C ASP A 357 2.46 -29.98 -20.44
N THR A 358 1.65 -29.90 -21.49
CA THR A 358 1.99 -29.11 -22.68
C THR A 358 2.03 -27.63 -22.36
N ILE A 359 1.06 -27.11 -21.60
CA ILE A 359 0.99 -25.70 -21.21
C ILE A 359 2.19 -25.31 -20.34
N TYR A 360 2.56 -26.12 -19.34
CA TYR A 360 3.71 -25.83 -18.47
C TYR A 360 5.04 -25.90 -19.22
N ASN A 361 5.17 -26.81 -20.17
CA ASN A 361 6.39 -26.95 -20.98
C ASN A 361 6.43 -26.00 -22.19
N HIS A 362 5.33 -25.30 -22.49
CA HIS A 362 5.26 -24.39 -23.62
C HIS A 362 6.01 -23.09 -23.32
N ARG A 363 7.11 -22.87 -24.04
CA ARG A 363 7.85 -21.61 -24.03
C ARG A 363 7.45 -20.77 -25.22
N THR A 364 7.02 -19.53 -24.97
CA THR A 364 6.75 -18.60 -26.07
C THR A 364 8.07 -18.16 -26.73
N PRO A 365 8.10 -17.86 -28.04
CA PRO A 365 9.31 -17.35 -28.70
C PRO A 365 9.87 -16.07 -28.06
N GLU A 366 9.00 -15.23 -27.49
CA GLU A 366 9.43 -14.04 -26.77
C GLU A 366 10.07 -14.38 -25.42
N GLU A 367 9.56 -15.35 -24.68
CA GLU A 367 10.19 -15.80 -23.43
C GLU A 367 11.55 -16.43 -23.68
N ILE A 368 11.68 -17.23 -24.74
CA ILE A 368 12.97 -17.76 -25.18
C ILE A 368 13.94 -16.61 -25.47
N ARG A 369 13.50 -15.60 -26.23
CA ARG A 369 14.32 -14.42 -26.55
C ARG A 369 14.70 -13.60 -25.32
N GLN A 370 13.78 -13.42 -24.37
CA GLN A 370 14.02 -12.67 -23.14
C GLN A 370 14.94 -13.45 -22.19
N GLU A 371 14.82 -14.77 -22.11
CA GLU A 371 15.77 -15.63 -21.38
C GLU A 371 17.16 -15.58 -22.01
N GLU A 372 17.25 -15.64 -23.35
CA GLU A 372 18.49 -15.50 -24.09
C GLU A 372 19.13 -14.12 -23.86
N LEU A 373 18.34 -13.04 -23.93
CA LEU A 373 18.81 -11.68 -23.67
C LEU A 373 19.22 -11.50 -22.21
N ALA A 374 18.44 -12.02 -21.26
CA ALA A 374 18.77 -11.97 -19.84
C ALA A 374 20.01 -12.80 -19.52
N ALA A 375 20.19 -13.97 -20.15
CA ALA A 375 21.40 -14.77 -20.06
C ALA A 375 22.60 -14.00 -20.62
N GLN A 376 22.46 -13.36 -21.77
CA GLN A 376 23.48 -12.49 -22.35
C GLN A 376 23.82 -11.30 -21.43
N LEU A 377 22.83 -10.68 -20.78
CA LEU A 377 23.05 -9.57 -19.84
C LEU A 377 23.65 -10.04 -18.51
N ARG A 378 23.34 -11.24 -18.03
CA ARG A 378 23.98 -11.86 -16.84
C ARG A 378 25.47 -12.10 -17.07
N GLU A 379 25.87 -12.32 -18.32
CA GLU A 379 27.28 -12.41 -18.72
C GLU A 379 27.93 -11.03 -18.92
N THR A 380 27.23 -9.93 -18.68
CA THR A 380 27.79 -8.58 -18.79
C THR A 380 27.91 -7.89 -17.43
N THR A 381 28.91 -7.01 -17.32
CA THR A 381 29.14 -6.13 -16.18
C THR A 381 29.35 -4.69 -16.66
N VAL A 382 29.18 -3.72 -15.76
CA VAL A 382 29.46 -2.31 -16.06
C VAL A 382 30.88 -1.97 -15.61
N HIS A 383 31.70 -1.55 -16.56
CA HIS A 383 33.02 -1.00 -16.34
C HIS A 383 32.98 0.53 -16.43
N VAL A 384 33.52 1.23 -15.43
CA VAL A 384 33.68 2.69 -15.47
C VAL A 384 35.08 3.01 -15.96
N VAL A 385 35.15 3.70 -17.10
CA VAL A 385 36.41 4.07 -17.76
C VAL A 385 37.23 4.99 -16.86
N ARG A 386 38.48 4.62 -16.57
CA ARG A 386 39.43 5.41 -15.78
C ARG A 386 40.27 6.32 -16.69
N SER A 387 40.91 7.31 -16.10
CA SER A 387 41.84 8.19 -16.83
C SER A 387 42.96 7.35 -17.48
N GLY A 388 43.19 7.56 -18.77
CA GLY A 388 44.20 6.84 -19.56
C GLY A 388 43.79 5.47 -20.10
N GLU A 389 42.57 4.98 -19.82
CA GLU A 389 42.09 3.72 -20.41
C GLU A 389 41.62 3.89 -21.86
N VAL A 390 41.86 2.86 -22.67
CA VAL A 390 41.38 2.77 -24.07
C VAL A 390 40.62 1.46 -24.25
N LEU A 391 39.74 1.38 -25.26
CA LEU A 391 38.93 0.16 -25.47
C LEU A 391 39.77 -1.11 -25.55
N GLY A 392 40.99 -1.05 -26.10
CA GLY A 392 41.90 -2.20 -26.17
C GLY A 392 42.39 -2.71 -24.81
N THR A 393 42.69 -1.81 -23.86
CA THR A 393 43.14 -2.20 -22.51
C THR A 393 41.97 -2.74 -21.69
N ILE A 394 40.77 -2.16 -21.87
CA ILE A 394 39.53 -2.66 -21.27
C ILE A 394 39.16 -4.03 -21.84
N ALA A 395 39.20 -4.20 -23.17
CA ALA A 395 38.94 -5.48 -23.82
C ALA A 395 39.83 -6.59 -23.29
N ARG A 396 41.13 -6.33 -23.15
CA ARG A 396 42.09 -7.28 -22.57
C ARG A 396 41.76 -7.62 -21.12
N ARG A 397 41.41 -6.62 -20.29
CA ARG A 397 41.06 -6.83 -18.88
C ARG A 397 39.89 -7.79 -18.72
N TYR A 398 38.90 -7.69 -19.60
CA TYR A 398 37.68 -8.50 -19.53
C TYR A 398 37.72 -9.74 -20.44
N GLY A 399 38.88 -10.06 -21.04
CA GLY A 399 39.01 -11.20 -21.94
C GLY A 399 38.09 -11.14 -23.16
N THR A 400 37.78 -9.93 -23.63
CA THR A 400 36.87 -9.67 -24.75
C THR A 400 37.58 -8.90 -25.87
N THR A 401 36.85 -8.51 -26.92
CA THR A 401 37.40 -7.75 -28.06
C THR A 401 36.89 -6.31 -28.07
N VAL A 402 37.65 -5.42 -28.71
CA VAL A 402 37.21 -4.02 -28.90
C VAL A 402 35.88 -3.95 -29.65
N GLY A 403 35.71 -4.78 -30.69
CA GLY A 403 34.45 -4.85 -31.45
C GLY A 403 33.27 -5.32 -30.61
N GLU A 404 33.50 -6.23 -29.66
CA GLU A 404 32.46 -6.67 -28.71
C GLU A 404 32.03 -5.54 -27.77
N ILE A 405 32.99 -4.81 -27.18
CA ILE A 405 32.68 -3.66 -26.32
C ILE A 405 31.95 -2.58 -27.12
N GLN A 406 32.36 -2.34 -28.36
CA GLN A 406 31.68 -1.38 -29.24
C GLN A 406 30.23 -1.80 -29.51
N ARG A 407 29.99 -3.07 -29.85
CA ARG A 407 28.65 -3.60 -30.11
C ARG A 407 27.74 -3.50 -28.89
N LEU A 408 28.23 -3.89 -27.71
CA LEU A 408 27.46 -3.84 -26.46
C LEU A 408 27.11 -2.42 -26.01
N ASN A 409 27.91 -1.43 -26.40
CA ASN A 409 27.74 -0.02 -26.01
C ASN A 409 27.29 0.89 -27.15
N ASN A 410 26.92 0.31 -28.31
CA ASN A 410 26.56 1.05 -29.52
C ASN A 410 27.60 2.12 -29.94
N LEU A 411 28.89 1.84 -29.74
CA LEU A 411 29.98 2.76 -30.10
C LEU A 411 30.36 2.57 -31.57
N ARG A 412 30.40 3.68 -32.33
CA ARG A 412 30.82 3.68 -33.75
C ARG A 412 32.33 3.83 -33.96
N GLY A 413 33.10 4.01 -32.88
CA GLY A 413 34.54 4.26 -32.91
C GLY A 413 35.21 3.90 -31.58
N THR A 414 36.49 4.23 -31.42
CA THR A 414 37.30 3.84 -30.25
C THR A 414 37.43 4.91 -29.17
N LEU A 415 36.87 6.10 -29.41
CA LEU A 415 36.92 7.21 -28.46
C LEU A 415 36.02 6.93 -27.25
N ILE A 416 36.64 6.94 -26.07
CA ILE A 416 35.97 6.82 -24.77
C ILE A 416 36.50 7.89 -23.81
N ARG A 417 35.70 8.29 -22.81
CA ARG A 417 36.07 9.34 -21.86
C ARG A 417 36.16 8.78 -20.43
N PRO A 418 37.06 9.32 -19.58
CA PRO A 418 37.05 9.00 -18.15
C PRO A 418 35.67 9.24 -17.54
N GLY A 419 35.22 8.33 -16.68
CA GLY A 419 33.88 8.32 -16.08
C GLY A 419 32.78 7.69 -16.95
N GLN A 420 33.05 7.39 -18.22
CA GLN A 420 32.08 6.74 -19.10
C GLN A 420 31.80 5.30 -18.62
N ARG A 421 30.53 4.92 -18.57
CA ARG A 421 30.09 3.57 -18.20
C ARG A 421 29.99 2.72 -19.46
N LEU A 422 30.71 1.60 -19.49
CA LEU A 422 30.70 0.63 -20.58
C LEU A 422 30.20 -0.73 -20.11
N ILE A 423 29.22 -1.28 -20.81
CA ILE A 423 28.79 -2.67 -20.70
C ILE A 423 29.87 -3.55 -21.34
N VAL A 424 30.50 -4.41 -20.56
CA VAL A 424 31.53 -5.35 -21.03
C VAL A 424 31.12 -6.76 -20.64
N ARG A 425 31.47 -7.77 -21.43
CA ARG A 425 31.28 -9.15 -20.99
C ARG A 425 32.18 -9.42 -19.79
N ALA A 426 31.64 -9.98 -18.73
CA ALA A 426 32.44 -10.66 -17.74
C ALA A 426 32.76 -12.06 -18.30
N PRO A 427 34.02 -12.54 -18.24
CA PRO A 427 34.24 -13.96 -18.44
C PRO A 427 33.36 -14.71 -17.43
N ALA A 428 32.70 -15.78 -17.86
CA ALA A 428 31.98 -16.66 -16.94
C ALA A 428 32.94 -16.94 -15.79
N ARG A 429 32.61 -16.50 -14.58
CA ARG A 429 33.33 -16.97 -13.40
C ARG A 429 33.13 -18.47 -13.45
N THR A 430 34.16 -19.22 -13.84
CA THR A 430 34.38 -20.55 -13.31
C THR A 430 34.62 -20.36 -11.83
N THR A 431 33.54 -20.07 -11.09
CA THR A 431 33.44 -20.52 -9.73
C THR A 431 33.44 -22.03 -9.87
N THR A 432 34.64 -22.63 -9.82
CA THR A 432 34.78 -23.94 -9.22
C THR A 432 33.99 -23.84 -7.93
N THR A 433 32.79 -24.40 -7.96
CA THR A 433 31.81 -24.29 -6.90
C THR A 433 32.34 -25.24 -5.85
N VAL A 434 33.30 -24.78 -5.05
CA VAL A 434 33.55 -25.38 -3.76
C VAL A 434 32.26 -25.10 -3.01
N ALA A 435 31.44 -26.14 -2.88
CA ALA A 435 30.20 -26.09 -2.14
C ALA A 435 30.52 -25.74 -0.69
N SER A 436 30.61 -24.45 -0.38
CA SER A 436 30.61 -23.99 1.00
C SER A 436 29.18 -24.15 1.51
N THR A 437 28.98 -25.15 2.36
CA THR A 437 27.80 -25.31 3.18
C THR A 437 27.54 -23.98 3.92
N ALA A 438 26.41 -23.34 3.61
CA ALA A 438 26.02 -22.13 4.29
C ALA A 438 25.56 -22.50 5.71
N ASN A 439 26.34 -22.12 6.72
CA ASN A 439 25.95 -22.26 8.13
C ASN A 439 25.20 -21.00 8.57
N THR A 440 24.32 -21.12 9.55
CA THR A 440 23.57 -19.99 10.12
C THR A 440 24.02 -19.74 11.56
N HIS A 441 24.34 -18.50 11.89
CA HIS A 441 24.73 -18.03 13.23
C HIS A 441 23.58 -17.23 13.87
N VAL A 442 23.13 -17.64 15.06
CA VAL A 442 22.14 -16.87 15.84
C VAL A 442 22.89 -15.82 16.67
N VAL A 443 22.63 -14.53 16.42
CA VAL A 443 23.23 -13.40 17.13
C VAL A 443 22.87 -13.46 18.62
N ARG A 444 23.86 -13.46 19.50
CA ARG A 444 23.66 -13.42 20.95
C ARG A 444 23.59 -11.99 21.45
N ARG A 445 23.00 -11.78 22.64
CA ARG A 445 22.89 -10.46 23.27
C ARG A 445 24.29 -9.88 23.48
N GLY A 446 24.58 -8.74 22.84
CA GLY A 446 25.88 -8.06 22.90
C GLY A 446 26.86 -8.41 21.76
N GLU A 447 26.53 -9.33 20.85
CA GLU A 447 27.38 -9.59 19.68
C GLU A 447 27.22 -8.48 18.62
N THR A 448 28.33 -8.13 17.97
CA THR A 448 28.38 -7.18 16.85
C THR A 448 28.80 -7.91 15.57
N LEU A 449 28.53 -7.30 14.40
CA LEU A 449 28.97 -7.86 13.12
C LEU A 449 30.48 -8.12 13.08
N GLY A 450 31.29 -7.27 13.73
CA GLY A 450 32.73 -7.44 13.83
C GLY A 450 33.11 -8.73 14.56
N VAL A 451 32.55 -8.96 15.76
CA VAL A 451 32.82 -10.17 16.55
C VAL A 451 32.41 -11.43 15.81
N ILE A 452 31.27 -11.39 15.12
CA ILE A 452 30.78 -12.53 14.34
C ILE A 452 31.67 -12.74 13.10
N ALA A 453 32.02 -11.68 12.38
CA ALA A 453 32.90 -11.75 11.20
C ALA A 453 34.28 -12.32 11.57
N SER A 454 34.88 -11.87 12.67
CA SER A 454 36.13 -12.42 13.20
C SER A 454 36.01 -13.90 13.59
N ARG A 455 34.90 -14.30 14.23
CA ARG A 455 34.65 -15.70 14.61
C ARG A 455 34.65 -16.62 13.39
N TYR A 456 34.05 -16.17 12.28
CA TYR A 456 33.98 -16.94 11.04
C TYR A 456 35.13 -16.63 10.07
N ARG A 457 36.11 -15.81 10.47
CA ARG A 457 37.29 -15.39 9.69
C ARG A 457 36.91 -14.78 8.33
N VAL A 458 35.89 -13.92 8.33
CA VAL A 458 35.39 -13.19 7.16
C VAL A 458 35.42 -11.71 7.46
N SER A 459 35.32 -10.85 6.43
CA SER A 459 35.18 -9.42 6.66
C SER A 459 33.75 -9.05 7.06
N VAL A 460 33.59 -7.92 7.74
CA VAL A 460 32.25 -7.39 8.05
C VAL A 460 31.47 -7.11 6.77
N GLU A 461 32.13 -6.62 5.71
CA GLU A 461 31.46 -6.42 4.42
C GLU A 461 30.97 -7.73 3.81
N GLN A 462 31.75 -8.81 3.91
CA GLN A 462 31.32 -10.13 3.43
C GLN A 462 30.11 -10.65 4.21
N LEU A 463 30.13 -10.51 5.54
CA LEU A 463 29.01 -10.91 6.40
C LEU A 463 27.75 -10.06 6.11
N GLN A 464 27.91 -8.77 5.88
CA GLN A 464 26.85 -7.85 5.48
C GLN A 464 26.26 -8.20 4.13
N LEU A 465 27.10 -8.48 3.13
CA LEU A 465 26.68 -8.86 1.78
C LEU A 465 25.88 -10.16 1.77
N TRP A 466 26.28 -11.18 2.55
CA TRP A 466 25.54 -12.45 2.63
C TRP A 466 24.17 -12.32 3.29
N ASN A 467 24.01 -11.31 4.16
CA ASN A 467 22.80 -11.08 4.95
C ASN A 467 21.99 -9.86 4.51
N ASN A 468 22.40 -9.21 3.42
CA ASN A 468 21.81 -7.98 2.90
C ASN A 468 21.67 -6.86 3.95
N ILE A 469 22.70 -6.67 4.78
CA ILE A 469 22.75 -5.66 5.84
C ILE A 469 23.55 -4.45 5.35
N SER A 470 22.94 -3.26 5.31
CA SER A 470 23.57 -2.04 4.81
C SER A 470 24.28 -1.19 5.88
N GLY A 471 24.29 -1.65 7.14
CA GLY A 471 24.87 -0.93 8.28
C GLY A 471 25.40 -1.89 9.36
N THR A 472 25.70 -1.39 10.56
CA THR A 472 26.33 -2.19 11.63
C THR A 472 25.36 -2.82 12.64
N ILE A 473 24.08 -2.46 12.57
CA ILE A 473 23.05 -2.87 13.55
C ILE A 473 22.63 -4.32 13.29
N ILE A 474 22.74 -5.16 14.32
CA ILE A 474 22.17 -6.50 14.39
C ILE A 474 21.47 -6.70 15.74
N TYR A 475 20.47 -7.57 15.77
CA TYR A 475 19.65 -7.82 16.97
C TYR A 475 19.93 -9.20 17.55
N ALA A 476 19.89 -9.32 18.88
CA ALA A 476 19.93 -10.62 19.54
C ALA A 476 18.78 -11.52 19.05
N GLY A 477 19.06 -12.76 18.72
CA GLY A 477 18.14 -13.72 18.12
C GLY A 477 18.08 -13.68 16.58
N GLN A 478 18.75 -12.73 15.92
CA GLN A 478 18.81 -12.65 14.46
C GLN A 478 19.65 -13.79 13.87
N ASN A 479 19.17 -14.43 12.81
CA ASN A 479 19.92 -15.43 12.06
C ASN A 479 20.78 -14.76 10.99
N LEU A 480 22.09 -14.99 11.02
CA LEU A 480 23.04 -14.54 10.01
C LEU A 480 23.62 -15.73 9.24
N ILE A 481 23.54 -15.69 7.91
CA ILE A 481 24.26 -16.57 7.01
C ILE A 481 25.75 -16.29 7.14
N VAL A 482 26.52 -17.32 7.51
CA VAL A 482 27.97 -17.28 7.67
C VAL A 482 28.59 -18.38 6.80
N ARG A 483 29.74 -18.09 6.17
CA ARG A 483 30.46 -19.04 5.32
C ARG A 483 31.92 -19.05 5.73
N GLN A 484 32.43 -20.20 6.18
CA GLN A 484 33.87 -20.37 6.41
C GLN A 484 34.53 -20.93 5.16
N PRO A 485 35.72 -20.45 4.76
CA PRO A 485 36.53 -21.14 3.77
C PRO A 485 37.15 -22.41 4.40
N GLU A 486 36.77 -23.59 3.90
CA GLU A 486 37.37 -24.88 4.30
C GLU A 486 38.82 -24.95 3.79
N ASN A 487 39.77 -24.56 4.64
CA ASN A 487 41.15 -25.08 4.73
C ASN A 487 41.96 -24.26 5.76
N MET A 488 41.78 -24.54 7.05
CA MET A 488 42.80 -24.33 8.10
C MET A 488 42.38 -25.10 9.38
N PRO A 489 43.34 -25.69 10.12
CA PRO A 489 43.05 -26.71 11.13
C PRO A 489 42.31 -26.15 12.35
N GLU A 490 41.41 -26.98 12.89
CA GLU A 490 40.66 -26.76 14.13
C GLU A 490 41.59 -26.49 15.32
N ARG A 491 41.26 -25.48 16.13
CA ARG A 491 41.86 -25.29 17.45
C ARG A 491 40.88 -25.79 18.50
N VAL A 492 41.29 -26.88 19.14
CA VAL A 492 40.63 -27.64 20.20
C VAL A 492 40.25 -26.73 21.38
N GLU A 493 39.01 -26.88 21.84
CA GLU A 493 38.51 -26.30 23.09
C GLU A 493 39.33 -26.80 24.28
N ASN A 494 39.75 -25.89 25.15
CA ASN A 494 39.94 -26.17 26.57
C ASN A 494 39.59 -24.92 27.36
N THR A 495 38.47 -24.99 28.08
CA THR A 495 38.14 -24.11 29.21
C THR A 495 39.11 -24.39 30.36
N PRO A 496 39.45 -23.38 31.17
CA PRO A 496 38.87 -23.37 32.51
C PRO A 496 38.52 -21.98 33.09
N ALA A 497 37.68 -22.09 34.12
CA ALA A 497 37.08 -21.15 35.06
C ALA A 497 37.87 -19.91 35.53
N GLU A 498 37.08 -18.92 35.98
CA GLU A 498 37.44 -17.68 36.71
C GLU A 498 38.35 -17.93 37.93
N PRO A 499 39.16 -16.91 38.27
CA PRO A 499 38.98 -16.32 39.61
C PRO A 499 38.99 -14.77 39.64
N GLU A 500 38.41 -14.27 40.72
CA GLU A 500 38.22 -12.86 41.11
C GLU A 500 39.51 -12.11 41.50
N ILE A 501 39.51 -10.80 41.18
CA ILE A 501 40.05 -9.60 41.87
C ILE A 501 41.36 -9.73 42.68
N GLU A 502 42.43 -9.04 42.25
CA GLU A 502 43.19 -8.13 43.13
C GLU A 502 44.10 -7.13 42.39
N LYS A 503 44.52 -6.12 43.16
CA LYS A 503 44.86 -4.75 42.78
C LYS A 503 46.16 -4.56 41.99
N TYR A 504 46.11 -3.52 41.18
CA TYR A 504 47.20 -2.76 40.55
C TYR A 504 48.43 -2.57 41.47
N THR A 505 49.58 -3.08 41.05
CA THR A 505 50.89 -2.50 41.34
C THR A 505 51.75 -2.67 40.09
N GLY A 506 52.09 -1.55 39.46
CA GLY A 506 52.79 -1.53 38.19
C GLY A 506 54.22 -2.02 38.30
N GLU A 507 54.72 -2.49 37.17
CA GLU A 507 56.03 -2.08 36.65
C GLU A 507 56.04 -2.36 35.15
N LYS A 508 56.40 -1.33 34.38
CA LYS A 508 56.63 -1.39 32.95
C LYS A 508 57.84 -2.26 32.68
N THR A 509 57.73 -3.16 31.72
CA THR A 509 58.84 -3.50 30.84
C THR A 509 58.36 -3.28 29.42
N ASP A 510 59.03 -2.36 28.75
CA ASP A 510 58.82 -1.95 27.37
C ASP A 510 59.08 -3.12 26.40
N GLU A 511 58.59 -2.92 25.16
CA GLU A 511 58.88 -3.67 23.92
C GLU A 511 57.89 -4.80 23.55
N GLU A 512 56.77 -4.38 22.96
CA GLU A 512 56.44 -4.70 21.55
C GLU A 512 55.52 -3.58 21.01
N MET A 513 56.17 -2.55 20.45
CA MET A 513 55.55 -1.46 19.68
C MET A 513 55.30 -1.96 18.27
N ASP A 514 54.03 -2.15 17.89
CA ASP A 514 53.63 -2.09 16.49
C ASP A 514 53.29 -0.63 16.14
N GLU A 515 54.30 0.01 15.56
CA GLU A 515 54.33 1.30 14.92
C GLU A 515 53.37 1.33 13.71
N TYR A 516 52.47 2.32 13.65
CA TYR A 516 52.03 3.07 12.45
C TYR A 516 50.75 3.84 12.79
N ASP A 517 50.90 5.04 13.35
CA ASP A 517 50.16 6.21 12.85
C ASP A 517 50.69 7.58 13.34
N GLY A 518 51.81 7.67 14.08
CA GLY A 518 52.42 8.96 14.47
C GLY A 518 51.54 9.88 15.35
N TYR A 519 50.35 9.42 15.73
CA TYR A 519 49.38 10.15 16.53
C TYR A 519 49.42 9.70 17.99
N ILE A 520 49.39 10.69 18.89
CA ILE A 520 49.18 10.47 20.32
C ILE A 520 47.68 10.42 20.55
N TRP A 521 47.19 9.33 21.17
CA TRP A 521 45.76 9.10 21.38
C TRP A 521 45.38 9.23 22.86
N TYR A 522 44.23 9.85 23.12
CA TYR A 522 43.54 9.84 24.41
C TYR A 522 42.24 9.03 24.30
N ILE A 523 41.94 8.22 25.31
CA ILE A 523 40.67 7.49 25.41
C ILE A 523 39.79 8.20 26.43
N VAL A 524 38.69 8.78 25.97
CA VAL A 524 37.71 9.52 26.79
C VAL A 524 37.22 8.63 27.93
N GLN A 525 37.33 9.12 29.16
CA GLN A 525 36.81 8.45 30.35
C GLN A 525 35.41 8.95 30.70
N GLN A 526 34.77 8.25 31.63
CA GLN A 526 33.42 8.60 32.07
C GLN A 526 33.42 9.91 32.86
N GLY A 527 32.82 10.95 32.27
CA GLY A 527 32.69 12.28 32.88
C GLY A 527 33.59 13.34 32.26
N ASP A 528 34.51 12.95 31.38
CA ASP A 528 35.42 13.87 30.70
C ASP A 528 34.66 14.91 29.86
N THR A 529 35.04 16.17 30.02
CA THR A 529 34.72 17.23 29.08
C THR A 529 35.92 17.51 28.17
N LEU A 530 35.67 18.14 27.01
CA LEU A 530 36.76 18.60 26.13
C LEU A 530 37.72 19.55 26.86
N GLN A 531 37.24 20.32 27.84
CA GLN A 531 38.09 21.23 28.61
C GLN A 531 39.01 20.46 29.57
N ASP A 532 38.50 19.42 30.24
CA ASP A 532 39.32 18.61 31.15
C ASP A 532 40.47 17.93 30.39
N ILE A 533 40.23 17.48 29.15
CA ILE A 533 41.24 16.86 28.29
C ILE A 533 42.30 17.88 27.86
N LEU A 534 41.92 19.13 27.57
CA LEU A 534 42.87 20.18 27.22
C LEU A 534 43.71 20.62 28.41
N ASP A 535 43.12 20.70 29.60
CA ASP A 535 43.84 21.05 30.82
C ASP A 535 44.85 19.94 31.23
N MET A 536 44.69 18.71 30.73
CA MET A 536 45.65 17.61 30.90
C MET A 536 46.76 17.59 29.83
N HIS A 537 46.60 18.34 28.74
CA HIS A 537 47.49 18.33 27.58
C HIS A 537 47.79 19.77 27.14
N ASP A 538 48.77 20.39 27.81
CA ASP A 538 49.14 21.81 27.62
C ASP A 538 49.62 22.16 26.18
N ASP A 539 49.94 21.15 25.37
CA ASP A 539 50.55 21.30 24.03
C ASP A 539 49.53 21.27 22.86
N ILE A 540 48.22 21.16 23.13
CA ILE A 540 47.18 21.18 22.08
C ILE A 540 46.05 22.16 22.41
N THR A 541 45.65 22.97 21.43
CA THR A 541 44.51 23.89 21.59
C THR A 541 43.17 23.23 21.29
N LEU A 542 42.07 23.83 21.80
CA LEU A 542 40.71 23.33 21.53
C LEU A 542 40.34 23.31 20.04
N GLU A 543 40.91 24.22 19.24
CA GLU A 543 40.65 24.25 17.79
C GLU A 543 41.40 23.12 17.08
N GLU A 544 42.68 22.89 17.41
CA GLU A 544 43.48 21.80 16.85
C GLU A 544 42.92 20.42 17.22
N LEU A 545 42.49 20.23 18.48
CA LEU A 545 41.88 18.98 18.93
C LEU A 545 40.61 18.65 18.13
N LYS A 546 39.82 19.67 17.75
CA LYS A 546 38.61 19.49 16.95
C LYS A 546 38.93 19.17 15.51
N GLU A 547 39.90 19.85 14.91
CA GLU A 547 40.30 19.61 13.52
C GLU A 547 40.88 18.21 13.34
N LEU A 548 41.74 17.76 14.26
CA LEU A 548 42.33 16.42 14.19
C LEU A 548 41.29 15.29 14.31
N ASN A 549 40.16 15.56 14.96
CA ASN A 549 39.14 14.53 15.23
C ASN A 549 37.81 14.75 14.48
N ASP A 550 37.75 15.75 13.60
CA ASP A 550 36.55 16.19 12.87
C ASP A 550 35.31 16.41 13.78
N ILE A 551 35.52 17.06 14.93
CA ILE A 551 34.49 17.26 15.96
C ILE A 551 33.87 18.66 15.88
N GLN A 552 32.54 18.75 15.73
CA GLN A 552 31.78 20.00 15.80
C GLN A 552 31.53 20.42 17.28
N ILE A 553 31.49 21.74 17.56
CA ILE A 553 31.45 22.40 18.90
C ILE A 553 30.42 21.80 19.88
N THR A 554 29.36 21.14 19.39
CA THR A 554 28.25 20.62 20.19
C THR A 554 28.22 19.09 20.33
N SER A 555 29.27 18.38 19.92
CA SER A 555 29.28 16.91 19.99
C SER A 555 29.59 16.44 21.42
N PRO A 556 28.71 15.65 22.07
CA PRO A 556 28.99 15.09 23.39
C PRO A 556 30.04 13.96 23.27
N LEU A 557 31.05 13.99 24.14
CA LEU A 557 32.07 12.94 24.23
C LEU A 557 31.47 11.65 24.82
N VAL A 558 31.85 10.51 24.25
CA VAL A 558 31.40 9.19 24.72
C VAL A 558 32.55 8.46 25.40
N PRO A 559 32.37 7.90 26.61
CA PRO A 559 33.42 7.12 27.27
C PRO A 559 33.89 5.95 26.37
N GLY A 560 35.20 5.82 26.21
CA GLY A 560 35.86 4.88 25.29
C GLY A 560 36.14 5.44 23.90
N GLN A 561 35.66 6.64 23.56
CA GLN A 561 36.00 7.33 22.32
C GLN A 561 37.51 7.66 22.29
N ARG A 562 38.17 7.40 21.15
CA ARG A 562 39.58 7.77 20.94
C ARG A 562 39.65 9.14 20.30
N LEU A 563 40.44 10.03 20.88
CA LEU A 563 40.76 11.35 20.36
C LEU A 563 42.26 11.43 20.06
N ILE A 564 42.62 11.96 18.90
CA ILE A 564 43.98 12.37 18.56
C ILE A 564 44.28 13.65 19.32
N ILE A 565 45.28 13.63 20.20
CA ILE A 565 45.66 14.76 21.06
C ILE A 565 47.04 15.35 20.71
N GLY A 566 47.69 14.83 19.67
CA GLY A 566 48.97 15.33 19.18
C GLY A 566 49.57 14.40 18.13
N MET A 567 50.69 14.81 17.55
CA MET A 567 51.56 13.95 16.74
C MET A 567 52.93 13.87 17.43
N GLU A 568 53.59 12.72 17.39
CA GLU A 568 54.98 12.63 17.85
C GLU A 568 55.89 13.35 16.82
N ASP A 569 56.77 14.24 17.32
CA ASP A 569 57.74 15.01 16.51
C ASP A 569 58.84 14.15 15.87
#